data_AF-A0A7C4K079-F1
#
_entry.id   AF-A0A7C4K079-F1
#
_cell.length_a   1.000
_cell.length_b   1.000
_cell.length_c   1.000
_cell.angle_alpha   90.00
_cell.angle_beta   90.00
_cell.angle_gamma   90.00
#
_symmetry.space_group_name_H-M   'P 1'
#
loop_
_entity.id
_entity.type
_entity.pdbx_description
1 polymer ?
#
loop_
_entity_poly.entity_id
_entity_poly.type
_entity_poly.pdbx_seq_one_letter_code
_entity_poly.pdbx_strand_id
1 'polypeptide(L)'
;MLNYNIVQFDKSFLTAGLRFLLFFFFTTYALFYVSDYITKAVIIVLSAIYITLSLTAYFYPWTLKKIKDYFDYVFILPLAFLSGEPVAVLSLLVPALYTFPKSLVPFLISVVSTCFLLWFNLGFKGLLFIPLVLALSISPSSVDLLRSLQKERKYIKKLRDSYRSIQSDLMSLEKEKREKERLLELFKLLDRRTPEEYLKGIKEMYGLRAIKVLALKDNSTEEVLADYQKMVFSVPVKLEQGKALVVFYVNHPAELMDESLKKELIQCAKLLSLYIAGFEDNLSKEQVKIAV
;
A
#
# COMPACT_ATOMS: atom_id res chain seq x y z
N MET A 1 2.44 -18.62 -3.51
CA MET A 1 3.14 -19.64 -4.31
C MET A 1 2.24 -20.36 -5.32
N LEU A 2 1.00 -20.73 -4.97
CA LEU A 2 0.06 -21.41 -5.87
C LEU A 2 -0.32 -20.67 -7.17
N ASN A 3 -0.40 -19.34 -7.14
CA ASN A 3 -0.86 -18.55 -8.29
C ASN A 3 0.17 -18.45 -9.44
N TYR A 4 1.43 -18.79 -9.21
CA TYR A 4 2.48 -18.70 -10.23
C TYR A 4 2.49 -19.92 -11.15
N ASN A 5 2.22 -21.11 -10.60
CA ASN A 5 2.22 -22.37 -11.34
C ASN A 5 1.03 -22.47 -12.31
N ILE A 6 -0.14 -21.96 -11.92
CA ILE A 6 -1.36 -21.98 -12.77
C ILE A 6 -1.16 -21.09 -14.01
N VAL A 7 -0.67 -19.86 -13.81
CA VAL A 7 -0.41 -18.90 -14.91
C VAL A 7 0.69 -19.39 -15.85
N GLN A 8 1.64 -20.17 -15.36
CA GLN A 8 2.72 -20.74 -16.18
C GLN A 8 2.22 -21.92 -17.03
N PHE A 9 1.28 -22.73 -16.51
CA PHE A 9 0.69 -23.88 -17.20
C PHE A 9 -0.16 -23.44 -18.41
N ASP A 10 -0.99 -22.40 -18.24
CA ASP A 10 -1.83 -21.83 -19.31
C ASP A 10 -0.98 -21.28 -20.47
N LYS A 11 0.13 -20.60 -20.15
CA LYS A 11 1.03 -20.04 -21.17
C LYS A 11 1.76 -21.13 -21.96
N SER A 12 2.26 -22.17 -21.28
CA SER A 12 2.91 -23.29 -21.98
C SER A 12 1.96 -24.07 -22.88
N PHE A 13 0.71 -24.26 -22.44
CA PHE A 13 -0.32 -24.93 -23.23
C PHE A 13 -0.68 -24.14 -24.49
N LEU A 14 -0.92 -22.83 -24.36
CA LEU A 14 -1.17 -21.94 -25.50
C LEU A 14 -0.01 -21.95 -26.49
N THR A 15 1.24 -21.86 -26.01
CA THR A 15 2.41 -21.92 -26.91
C THR A 15 2.50 -23.24 -27.65
N ALA A 16 2.24 -24.37 -27.00
CA ALA A 16 2.27 -25.69 -27.65
C ALA A 16 1.15 -25.83 -28.70
N GLY A 17 -0.06 -25.33 -28.40
CA GLY A 17 -1.18 -25.31 -29.35
C GLY A 17 -0.86 -24.48 -30.60
N LEU A 18 -0.19 -23.33 -30.44
CA LEU A 18 0.20 -22.48 -31.57
C LEU A 18 1.32 -23.11 -32.42
N ARG A 19 2.27 -23.82 -31.80
CA ARG A 19 3.27 -24.61 -32.53
C ARG A 19 2.64 -25.78 -33.30
N PHE A 20 1.59 -26.39 -32.76
CA PHE A 20 0.82 -27.42 -33.47
C PHE A 20 0.08 -26.86 -34.70
N LEU A 21 -0.51 -25.66 -34.58
CA LEU A 21 -1.13 -24.98 -35.72
C LEU A 21 -0.12 -24.64 -36.83
N LEU A 22 1.09 -24.20 -36.46
CA LEU A 22 2.17 -23.97 -37.42
C LEU A 22 2.59 -25.26 -38.14
N PHE A 23 2.73 -26.36 -37.39
CA PHE A 23 2.98 -27.68 -37.98
C PHE A 23 1.88 -28.09 -38.97
N PHE A 24 0.61 -27.91 -38.58
CA PHE A 24 -0.52 -28.22 -39.44
C PHE A 24 -0.54 -27.36 -40.71
N PHE A 25 -0.20 -26.07 -40.60
CA PHE A 25 -0.09 -25.17 -41.74
C PHE A 25 0.99 -25.63 -42.74
N PHE A 26 2.21 -25.90 -42.28
CA PHE A 26 3.29 -26.31 -43.20
C PHE A 26 3.07 -27.69 -43.82
N THR A 27 2.46 -28.62 -43.08
CA THR A 27 2.14 -29.96 -43.62
C THR A 27 1.02 -29.91 -44.65
N THR A 28 -0.05 -29.15 -44.41
CA THR A 28 -1.12 -28.95 -45.41
C THR A 28 -0.59 -28.21 -46.64
N TYR A 29 0.23 -27.17 -46.44
CA TYR A 29 0.88 -26.46 -47.53
C TYR A 29 1.74 -27.38 -48.41
N ALA A 30 2.62 -28.18 -47.80
CA ALA A 30 3.47 -29.13 -48.51
C ALA A 30 2.65 -30.20 -49.27
N LEU A 31 1.51 -30.63 -48.72
CA LEU A 31 0.68 -31.66 -49.36
C LEU A 31 -0.04 -31.14 -50.61
N PHE A 32 -0.58 -29.92 -50.56
CA PHE A 32 -1.47 -29.40 -51.59
C PHE A 32 -0.82 -28.43 -52.59
N TYR A 33 0.18 -27.66 -52.18
CA TYR A 33 0.70 -26.53 -52.97
C TYR A 33 2.13 -26.72 -53.49
N VAL A 34 2.92 -27.63 -52.89
CA VAL A 34 4.30 -27.89 -53.35
C VAL A 34 4.29 -29.00 -54.42
N SER A 35 4.69 -28.64 -55.63
CA SER A 35 4.73 -29.54 -56.80
C SER A 35 5.99 -30.41 -56.87
N ASP A 36 7.12 -29.94 -56.34
CA ASP A 36 8.37 -30.69 -56.35
C ASP A 36 8.45 -31.70 -55.18
N TYR A 37 8.82 -32.93 -55.49
CA TYR A 37 8.82 -34.04 -54.53
C TYR A 37 9.90 -33.89 -53.47
N ILE A 38 11.07 -33.34 -53.83
CA ILE A 38 12.20 -33.20 -52.92
C ILE A 38 11.92 -32.11 -51.88
N THR A 39 11.49 -30.93 -52.33
CA THR A 39 11.09 -29.83 -51.43
C THR A 39 9.92 -30.21 -50.53
N LYS A 40 8.93 -30.94 -51.05
CA LYS A 40 7.81 -31.50 -50.27
C LYS A 40 8.28 -32.42 -49.15
N ALA A 41 9.17 -33.37 -49.45
CA ALA A 41 9.71 -34.29 -48.46
C ALA A 41 10.51 -33.55 -47.37
N VAL A 42 11.33 -32.57 -47.76
CA VAL A 42 12.12 -31.76 -46.82
C VAL A 42 11.22 -30.97 -45.87
N ILE A 43 10.17 -30.31 -46.36
CA ILE A 43 9.24 -29.53 -45.51
C ILE A 43 8.52 -30.43 -44.50
N ILE A 44 8.07 -31.62 -44.92
CA ILE A 44 7.38 -32.56 -44.03
C ILE A 44 8.33 -33.10 -42.95
N VAL A 45 9.54 -33.49 -43.32
CA VAL A 45 10.55 -33.99 -42.36
C VAL A 45 10.94 -32.90 -41.36
N LEU A 46 11.21 -31.66 -41.83
CA LEU A 46 11.56 -30.56 -40.94
C LEU A 46 10.41 -30.20 -39.99
N SER A 47 9.17 -30.24 -40.48
CA SER A 47 7.97 -30.00 -39.67
C SER A 47 7.75 -31.12 -38.63
N ALA A 48 8.01 -32.37 -38.98
CA ALA A 48 7.93 -33.50 -38.05
C ALA A 48 9.00 -33.42 -36.95
N ILE A 49 10.24 -33.01 -37.30
CA ILE A 49 11.30 -32.75 -36.34
C ILE A 49 10.92 -31.56 -35.43
N TYR A 50 10.31 -30.52 -36.00
CA TYR A 50 9.85 -29.34 -35.26
C TYR A 50 8.83 -29.68 -34.17
N ILE A 51 7.80 -30.49 -34.49
CA ILE A 51 6.75 -30.83 -33.53
C ILE A 51 7.22 -31.81 -32.47
N THR A 52 8.07 -32.79 -32.84
CA THR A 52 8.64 -33.75 -31.88
C THR A 52 9.55 -33.07 -30.86
N LEU A 53 10.41 -32.15 -31.31
CA LEU A 53 11.22 -31.33 -30.41
C LEU A 53 10.38 -30.33 -29.59
N SER A 54 9.30 -29.80 -30.16
CA SER A 54 8.37 -28.93 -29.43
C SER A 54 7.64 -29.67 -28.30
N LEU A 55 7.21 -30.91 -28.54
CA LEU A 55 6.56 -31.79 -27.55
C LEU A 55 7.55 -32.20 -26.45
N THR A 56 8.77 -32.59 -26.80
CA THR A 56 9.81 -32.91 -25.81
C THR A 56 10.16 -31.69 -24.95
N ALA A 57 10.22 -30.49 -25.53
CA ALA A 57 10.42 -29.23 -24.79
C ALA A 57 9.20 -28.81 -23.94
N TYR A 58 8.03 -29.41 -24.15
CA TYR A 58 6.84 -29.24 -23.31
C TYR A 58 6.90 -30.18 -22.09
N PHE A 59 7.19 -31.47 -22.30
CA PHE A 59 7.26 -32.47 -21.21
C PHE A 59 8.54 -32.39 -20.37
N TYR A 60 9.67 -31.99 -20.96
CA TYR A 60 10.97 -31.91 -20.28
C TYR A 60 11.57 -30.49 -20.36
N PRO A 61 11.02 -29.51 -19.60
CA PRO A 61 11.40 -28.11 -19.70
C PRO A 61 12.81 -27.79 -19.17
N TRP A 62 13.41 -28.67 -18.35
CA TRP A 62 14.72 -28.45 -17.72
C TRP A 62 15.90 -28.68 -18.67
N THR A 63 15.80 -29.61 -19.62
CA THR A 63 16.91 -29.98 -20.51
C THR A 63 17.17 -28.96 -21.62
N LEU A 64 16.16 -28.18 -22.02
CA LEU A 64 16.20 -27.29 -23.19
C LEU A 64 16.02 -25.80 -22.87
N LYS A 65 16.18 -25.40 -21.60
CA LYS A 65 15.78 -24.08 -21.10
C LYS A 65 16.39 -22.87 -21.82
N LYS A 66 17.63 -22.96 -22.33
CA LYS A 66 18.31 -21.87 -23.06
C LYS A 66 18.11 -21.92 -24.57
N ILE A 67 17.87 -23.11 -25.13
CA ILE A 67 17.74 -23.32 -26.59
C ILE A 67 16.29 -23.11 -27.02
N LYS A 68 15.32 -23.32 -26.13
CA LYS A 68 13.88 -23.20 -26.39
C LYS A 68 13.45 -21.86 -27.00
N ASP A 69 14.13 -20.77 -26.64
CA ASP A 69 13.80 -19.42 -27.12
C ASP A 69 14.31 -19.19 -28.56
N TYR A 70 15.34 -19.92 -29.00
CA TYR A 70 15.90 -19.82 -30.35
C TYR A 70 15.42 -20.94 -31.28
N PHE A 71 14.94 -22.04 -30.70
CA PHE A 71 14.48 -23.24 -31.37
C PHE A 71 13.46 -22.93 -32.47
N ASP A 72 12.43 -22.14 -32.17
CA ASP A 72 11.39 -21.79 -33.13
C ASP A 72 11.95 -21.10 -34.39
N TYR A 73 13.00 -20.29 -34.24
CA TYR A 73 13.63 -19.60 -35.37
C TYR A 73 14.43 -20.53 -36.28
N VAL A 74 15.14 -21.51 -35.70
CA VAL A 74 15.96 -22.45 -36.46
C VAL A 74 15.10 -23.33 -37.38
N PHE A 75 13.86 -23.62 -36.99
CA PHE A 75 12.96 -24.48 -37.77
C PHE A 75 11.98 -23.70 -38.65
N ILE A 76 11.37 -22.62 -38.15
CA ILE A 76 10.36 -21.88 -38.90
C ILE A 76 10.97 -21.05 -40.03
N LEU A 77 12.20 -20.52 -39.86
CA LEU A 77 12.85 -19.69 -40.88
C LEU A 77 13.17 -20.48 -42.15
N PRO A 78 13.79 -21.69 -42.09
CA PRO A 78 13.94 -22.53 -43.27
C PRO A 78 12.61 -22.99 -43.87
N LEU A 79 11.60 -23.30 -43.05
CA LEU A 79 10.27 -23.69 -43.54
C LEU A 79 9.59 -22.57 -44.33
N ALA A 80 9.62 -21.34 -43.82
CA ALA A 80 9.08 -20.17 -44.51
C ALA A 80 9.85 -19.87 -45.80
N PHE A 81 11.19 -19.98 -45.79
CA PHE A 81 12.01 -19.78 -46.98
C PHE A 81 11.74 -20.83 -48.07
N LEU A 82 11.73 -22.12 -47.71
CA LEU A 82 11.50 -23.23 -48.65
C LEU A 82 10.08 -23.25 -49.22
N SER A 83 9.11 -22.71 -48.49
CA SER A 83 7.73 -22.62 -48.96
C SER A 83 7.55 -21.68 -50.16
N GLY A 84 8.43 -20.68 -50.31
CA GLY A 84 8.37 -19.69 -51.40
C GLY A 84 7.14 -18.76 -51.39
N GLU A 85 6.22 -18.92 -50.44
CA GLU A 85 4.99 -18.15 -50.40
C GLU A 85 5.07 -16.94 -49.47
N PRO A 86 4.51 -15.78 -49.87
CA PRO A 86 4.54 -14.57 -49.05
C PRO A 86 3.71 -14.70 -47.77
N VAL A 87 2.68 -15.56 -47.77
CA VAL A 87 1.81 -15.80 -46.60
C VAL A 87 2.55 -16.58 -45.52
N ALA A 88 3.42 -17.52 -45.91
CA ALA A 88 4.21 -18.30 -44.97
C ALA A 88 5.20 -17.44 -44.16
N VAL A 89 5.59 -16.27 -44.65
CA VAL A 89 6.46 -15.35 -43.92
C VAL A 89 5.80 -14.84 -42.62
N LEU A 90 4.47 -14.77 -42.58
CA LEU A 90 3.73 -14.38 -41.36
C LEU A 90 3.84 -15.41 -40.24
N SER A 91 4.26 -16.65 -40.51
CA SER A 91 4.48 -17.66 -39.48
C SER A 91 5.62 -17.29 -38.53
N LEU A 92 6.57 -16.46 -38.98
CA LEU A 92 7.69 -15.98 -38.18
C LEU A 92 7.30 -14.95 -37.13
N LEU A 93 6.16 -14.27 -37.31
CA LEU A 93 5.58 -13.38 -36.31
C LEU A 93 5.09 -14.16 -35.08
N VAL A 94 4.66 -15.41 -35.26
CA VAL A 94 4.08 -16.22 -34.17
C VAL A 94 5.08 -16.43 -33.01
N PRO A 95 6.36 -16.80 -33.25
CA PRO A 95 7.40 -16.78 -32.23
C PRO A 95 7.66 -15.41 -31.57
N ALA A 96 7.53 -14.29 -32.30
CA ALA A 96 7.70 -12.95 -31.73
C ALA A 96 6.67 -12.65 -30.64
N LEU A 97 5.43 -13.15 -30.81
CA LEU A 97 4.33 -12.92 -29.87
C LEU A 97 4.61 -13.50 -28.46
N TYR A 98 5.41 -14.58 -28.34
CA TYR A 98 5.71 -15.20 -27.03
C TYR A 98 7.05 -14.77 -26.43
N THR A 99 7.98 -14.32 -27.26
CA THR A 99 9.34 -13.93 -26.84
C THR A 99 9.40 -12.50 -26.32
N PHE A 100 8.52 -11.61 -26.79
CA PHE A 100 8.40 -10.24 -26.30
C PHE A 100 7.40 -10.15 -25.12
N PRO A 101 7.69 -9.40 -24.03
CA PRO A 101 8.83 -8.51 -23.79
C PRO A 101 10.01 -9.17 -23.04
N LYS A 102 9.99 -10.49 -22.83
CA LYS A 102 11.00 -11.18 -21.99
C LYS A 102 12.42 -11.11 -22.57
N SER A 103 12.55 -11.12 -23.89
CA SER A 103 13.84 -11.09 -24.59
C SER A 103 13.74 -10.26 -25.87
N LEU A 104 14.54 -9.19 -25.96
CA LEU A 104 14.58 -8.30 -27.12
C LEU A 104 15.30 -8.94 -28.32
N VAL A 105 16.28 -9.80 -28.08
CA VAL A 105 17.12 -10.40 -29.14
C VAL A 105 16.31 -11.33 -30.06
N PRO A 106 15.54 -12.32 -29.56
CA PRO A 106 14.75 -13.20 -30.42
C PRO A 106 13.62 -12.45 -31.15
N PHE A 107 13.05 -11.44 -30.49
CA PHE A 107 12.05 -10.55 -31.10
C PHE A 107 12.63 -9.79 -32.31
N LEU A 108 13.80 -9.18 -32.17
CA LEU A 108 14.46 -8.49 -33.28
C LEU A 108 14.82 -9.46 -34.41
N ILE A 109 15.30 -10.67 -34.07
CA ILE A 109 15.58 -11.72 -35.06
C ILE A 109 14.32 -12.07 -35.85
N SER A 110 13.17 -12.23 -35.18
CA SER A 110 11.88 -12.47 -35.83
C SER A 110 11.50 -11.35 -36.80
N VAL A 111 11.49 -10.11 -36.31
CA VAL A 111 11.03 -8.95 -37.07
C VAL A 111 11.94 -8.72 -38.27
N VAL A 112 13.26 -8.78 -38.08
CA VAL A 112 14.24 -8.62 -39.16
C VAL A 112 14.12 -9.75 -40.17
N SER A 113 13.96 -11.00 -39.73
CA SER A 113 13.78 -12.15 -40.64
C SER A 113 12.48 -12.05 -41.44
N THR A 114 11.39 -11.62 -40.81
CA THR A 114 10.09 -11.40 -41.45
C THR A 114 10.20 -10.30 -42.52
N CYS A 115 10.82 -9.17 -42.18
CA CYS A 115 11.06 -8.07 -43.12
C CYS A 115 11.96 -8.48 -44.29
N PHE A 116 13.02 -9.26 -44.01
CA PHE A 116 13.94 -9.75 -45.05
C PHE A 116 13.26 -10.71 -46.02
N LEU A 117 12.47 -11.67 -45.51
CA LEU A 117 11.76 -12.64 -46.36
C LEU A 117 10.60 -11.99 -47.14
N LEU A 118 9.91 -10.99 -46.56
CA LEU A 118 8.92 -10.20 -47.30
C LEU A 118 9.57 -9.40 -48.42
N TRP A 119 10.73 -8.81 -48.18
CA TRP A 119 11.50 -8.14 -49.24
C TRP A 119 11.91 -9.14 -50.34
N PHE A 120 12.38 -10.33 -49.96
CA PHE A 120 12.81 -11.35 -50.91
C PHE A 120 11.67 -11.87 -51.80
N ASN A 121 10.50 -12.15 -51.21
CA ASN A 121 9.36 -12.71 -51.95
C ASN A 121 8.52 -11.67 -52.71
N LEU A 122 8.42 -10.42 -52.23
CA LEU A 122 7.54 -9.39 -52.80
C LEU A 122 8.28 -8.15 -53.36
N GLY A 123 9.61 -8.10 -53.26
CA GLY A 123 10.42 -6.97 -53.67
C GLY A 123 10.06 -5.68 -52.92
N PHE A 124 10.05 -4.54 -53.61
CA PHE A 124 9.73 -3.22 -53.03
C PHE A 124 8.33 -3.13 -52.41
N LYS A 125 7.37 -3.97 -52.83
CA LYS A 125 6.04 -4.02 -52.21
C LYS A 125 6.07 -4.61 -50.79
N GLY A 126 7.12 -5.37 -50.46
CA GLY A 126 7.36 -5.89 -49.11
C GLY A 126 7.58 -4.79 -48.05
N LEU A 127 8.11 -3.62 -48.44
CA LEU A 127 8.30 -2.46 -47.54
C LEU A 127 6.99 -1.96 -46.94
N LEU A 128 5.88 -2.05 -47.68
CA LEU A 128 4.56 -1.60 -47.21
C LEU A 128 4.04 -2.44 -46.03
N PHE A 129 4.54 -3.67 -45.87
CA PHE A 129 4.14 -4.57 -44.79
C PHE A 129 4.97 -4.39 -43.52
N ILE A 130 6.08 -3.63 -43.56
CA ILE A 130 6.94 -3.39 -42.38
C ILE A 130 6.18 -2.73 -41.22
N PRO A 131 5.38 -1.66 -41.44
CA PRO A 131 4.59 -1.07 -40.36
C PRO A 131 3.59 -2.05 -39.75
N LEU A 132 3.00 -2.92 -40.58
CA LEU A 132 2.06 -3.96 -40.14
C LEU A 132 2.75 -5.02 -39.28
N VAL A 133 3.92 -5.49 -39.71
CA VAL A 133 4.78 -6.44 -38.97
C VAL A 133 5.14 -5.87 -37.61
N LEU A 134 5.54 -4.59 -37.54
CA LEU A 134 5.86 -3.92 -36.28
C LEU A 134 4.62 -3.79 -35.37
N ALA A 135 3.48 -3.38 -35.91
CA ALA A 135 2.24 -3.23 -35.15
C ALA A 135 1.77 -4.56 -34.55
N LEU A 136 1.76 -5.64 -35.33
CA LEU A 136 1.38 -6.97 -34.88
C LEU A 136 2.37 -7.54 -33.86
N SER A 137 3.65 -7.26 -34.01
CA SER A 137 4.70 -7.71 -33.09
C SER A 137 4.63 -6.98 -31.73
N ILE A 138 4.22 -5.70 -31.71
CA ILE A 138 4.11 -4.88 -30.49
C ILE A 138 2.77 -5.09 -29.78
N SER A 139 1.71 -5.45 -30.50
CA SER A 139 0.34 -5.60 -29.98
C SER A 139 0.23 -6.40 -28.66
N PRO A 140 0.90 -7.56 -28.47
CA PRO A 140 0.82 -8.33 -27.23
C PRO A 140 1.40 -7.61 -25.99
N SER A 141 2.36 -6.71 -26.21
CA SER A 141 3.03 -5.97 -25.13
C SER A 141 2.15 -4.94 -24.46
N SER A 142 1.17 -4.40 -25.18
CA SER A 142 0.23 -3.42 -24.64
C SER A 142 -0.53 -3.97 -23.43
N VAL A 143 -0.91 -5.25 -23.46
CA VAL A 143 -1.67 -5.91 -22.40
C VAL A 143 -0.80 -6.16 -21.16
N ASP A 144 0.43 -6.64 -21.34
CA ASP A 144 1.35 -6.90 -20.22
C ASP A 144 1.86 -5.58 -19.59
N LEU A 145 2.09 -4.54 -20.39
CA LEU A 145 2.40 -3.18 -19.90
C LEU A 145 1.22 -2.56 -19.15
N LEU A 146 -0.01 -2.70 -19.66
CA LEU A 146 -1.20 -2.25 -18.94
C LEU A 146 -1.35 -2.98 -17.60
N ARG A 147 -1.06 -4.29 -17.56
CA ARG A 147 -1.08 -5.07 -16.32
C ARG A 147 0.02 -4.67 -15.35
N SER A 148 1.23 -4.36 -15.80
CA SER A 148 2.30 -3.86 -14.92
C SER A 148 1.94 -2.50 -14.34
N LEU A 149 1.47 -1.57 -15.17
CA LEU A 149 1.01 -0.25 -14.73
C LEU A 149 -0.15 -0.35 -13.73
N GLN A 150 -1.09 -1.26 -13.94
CA GLN A 150 -2.17 -1.51 -12.97
C GLN A 150 -1.65 -2.05 -11.63
N LYS A 151 -0.61 -2.90 -11.62
CA LYS A 151 0.02 -3.38 -10.39
C LYS A 151 0.74 -2.26 -9.66
N GLU A 152 1.51 -1.44 -10.37
CA GLU A 152 2.18 -0.28 -9.80
C GLU A 152 1.19 0.71 -9.19
N ARG A 153 0.09 1.02 -9.90
CA ARG A 153 -0.98 1.87 -9.38
C ARG A 153 -1.58 1.32 -8.08
N LYS A 154 -1.81 0.00 -8.00
CA LYS A 154 -2.30 -0.65 -6.77
C LYS A 154 -1.29 -0.56 -5.64
N TYR A 155 0.00 -0.75 -5.94
CA TYR A 155 1.07 -0.63 -4.97
C TYR A 155 1.17 0.79 -4.39
N ILE A 156 1.17 1.81 -5.26
CA ILE A 156 1.19 3.23 -4.86
C ILE A 156 -0.03 3.56 -3.99
N LYS A 157 -1.22 3.05 -4.34
CA LYS A 157 -2.42 3.25 -3.53
C LYS A 157 -2.25 2.66 -2.11
N LYS A 158 -1.78 1.42 -2.00
CA LYS A 158 -1.50 0.78 -0.70
C LYS A 158 -0.48 1.58 0.12
N LEU A 159 0.60 2.04 -0.51
CA LEU A 159 1.63 2.83 0.16
C LEU A 159 1.06 4.13 0.73
N ARG A 160 0.18 4.81 -0.02
CA ARG A 160 -0.51 6.02 0.43
C ARG A 160 -1.43 5.75 1.61
N ASP A 161 -2.18 4.65 1.57
CA ASP A 161 -3.09 4.26 2.65
C ASP A 161 -2.30 3.92 3.93
N SER A 162 -1.18 3.19 3.82
CA SER A 162 -0.27 2.91 4.94
C SER A 162 0.41 4.17 5.50
N TYR A 163 0.78 5.13 4.65
CA TYR A 163 1.34 6.39 5.12
C TYR A 163 0.33 7.18 5.96
N ARG A 164 -0.94 7.20 5.52
CA ARG A 164 -2.03 7.85 6.28
C ARG A 164 -2.27 7.19 7.63
N SER A 165 -2.22 5.87 7.71
CA SER A 165 -2.37 5.17 9.00
C SER A 165 -1.20 5.46 9.94
N ILE A 166 0.03 5.45 9.43
CA ILE A 166 1.20 5.82 10.25
C ILE A 166 1.09 7.26 10.74
N GLN A 167 0.62 8.17 9.90
CA GLN A 167 0.42 9.56 10.28
C GLN A 167 -0.64 9.71 11.39
N SER A 168 -1.75 8.96 11.33
CA SER A 168 -2.74 8.98 12.42
C SER A 168 -2.18 8.42 13.72
N ASP A 169 -1.39 7.34 13.64
CA ASP A 169 -0.79 6.70 14.82
C ASP A 169 0.24 7.61 15.48
N LEU A 170 1.02 8.36 14.69
CA LEU A 170 1.93 9.37 15.21
C LEU A 170 1.19 10.49 15.93
N MET A 171 0.06 10.96 15.39
CA MET A 171 -0.74 11.99 16.09
C MET A 171 -1.33 11.48 17.41
N SER A 172 -1.77 10.21 17.47
CA SER A 172 -2.22 9.63 18.74
C SER A 172 -1.07 9.48 19.74
N LEU A 173 0.12 9.04 19.29
CA LEU A 173 1.29 8.91 20.16
C LEU A 173 1.79 10.27 20.67
N GLU A 174 1.78 11.31 19.84
CA GLU A 174 2.09 12.67 20.29
C GLU A 174 1.10 13.15 21.36
N LYS A 175 -0.18 12.83 21.20
CA LYS A 175 -1.20 13.16 22.19
C LYS A 175 -0.96 12.41 23.51
N GLU A 176 -0.74 11.11 23.46
CA GLU A 176 -0.41 10.29 24.64
C GLU A 176 0.86 10.77 25.34
N LYS A 177 1.89 11.15 24.58
CA LYS A 177 3.12 11.72 25.13
C LYS A 177 2.84 13.01 25.90
N ARG A 178 2.04 13.93 25.34
CA ARG A 178 1.65 15.17 26.02
C ARG A 178 0.85 14.90 27.29
N GLU A 179 -0.08 13.96 27.26
CA GLU A 179 -0.85 13.55 28.44
C GLU A 179 0.07 12.99 29.54
N LYS A 180 1.05 12.15 29.17
CA LYS A 180 2.04 11.60 30.11
C LYS A 180 2.93 12.67 30.72
N GLU A 181 3.40 13.63 29.92
CA GLU A 181 4.22 14.76 30.40
C GLU A 181 3.45 15.61 31.42
N ARG A 182 2.17 15.93 31.15
CA ARG A 182 1.31 16.64 32.10
C ARG A 182 1.09 15.88 33.40
N LEU A 183 0.84 14.56 33.33
CA LEU A 183 0.69 13.74 34.53
C LEU A 183 1.97 13.71 35.37
N LEU A 184 3.14 13.63 34.73
CA LEU A 184 4.43 13.71 35.42
C LEU A 184 4.64 15.06 36.10
N GLU A 185 4.22 16.16 35.48
CA GLU A 185 4.25 17.50 36.10
C GLU A 185 3.32 17.58 37.32
N LEU A 186 2.11 17.03 37.22
CA LEU A 186 1.18 16.94 38.35
C LEU A 186 1.75 16.11 39.51
N PHE A 187 2.42 14.98 39.23
CA PHE A 187 3.10 14.19 40.25
C PHE A 187 4.25 14.96 40.92
N LYS A 188 5.06 15.68 40.15
CA LYS A 188 6.11 16.55 40.72
C LYS A 188 5.55 17.64 41.63
N LEU A 189 4.36 18.15 41.33
CA LEU A 189 3.68 19.09 42.22
C LEU A 189 3.19 18.40 43.51
N LEU A 190 2.73 17.15 43.42
CA LEU A 190 2.30 16.32 44.55
C LEU A 190 3.44 15.90 45.50
N ASP A 191 4.70 15.93 45.05
CA ASP A 191 5.85 15.67 45.93
C ASP A 191 6.19 16.85 46.87
N ARG A 192 5.47 17.99 46.76
CA ARG A 192 5.67 19.15 47.65
C ARG A 192 5.11 18.89 49.04
N ARG A 193 5.78 19.45 50.06
CA ARG A 193 5.56 19.08 51.49
C ARG A 193 4.34 19.73 52.13
N THR A 194 3.78 20.79 51.55
CA THR A 194 2.64 21.52 52.13
C THR A 194 1.50 21.72 51.13
N PRO A 195 0.23 21.73 51.59
CA PRO A 195 -0.93 21.96 50.73
C PRO A 195 -0.89 23.33 50.04
N GLU A 196 -0.29 24.32 50.67
CA GLU A 196 -0.14 25.66 50.10
C GLU A 196 0.83 25.69 48.92
N GLU A 197 1.96 24.99 49.01
CA GLU A 197 2.93 24.87 47.93
C GLU A 197 2.39 24.08 46.73
N TYR A 198 1.54 23.08 47.00
CA TYR A 198 0.83 22.30 45.99
C TYR A 198 -0.18 23.18 45.21
N LEU A 199 -1.06 23.88 45.94
CA LEU A 199 -2.05 24.78 45.36
C LEU A 199 -1.41 25.97 44.64
N LYS A 200 -0.30 26.50 45.14
CA LYS A 200 0.48 27.54 44.44
C LYS A 200 1.06 27.01 43.13
N GLY A 201 1.57 25.78 43.11
CA GLY A 201 2.04 25.11 41.89
C GLY A 201 0.94 24.90 40.86
N ILE A 202 -0.27 24.49 41.29
CA ILE A 202 -1.45 24.38 40.40
C ILE A 202 -1.83 25.75 39.83
N LYS A 203 -1.82 26.80 40.66
CA LYS A 203 -2.11 28.18 40.21
C LYS A 203 -1.15 28.62 39.11
N GLU A 204 0.15 28.37 39.27
CA GLU A 204 1.20 28.73 38.29
C GLU A 204 1.10 27.88 37.02
N MET A 205 0.89 26.57 37.14
CA MET A 205 0.79 25.63 36.01
C MET A 205 -0.39 25.94 35.07
N TYR A 206 -1.54 26.31 35.65
CA TYR A 206 -2.76 26.58 34.89
C TYR A 206 -3.07 28.07 34.74
N GLY A 207 -2.17 28.96 35.19
CA GLY A 207 -2.36 30.41 35.10
C GLY A 207 -3.61 30.93 35.81
N LEU A 208 -4.03 30.31 36.90
CA LEU A 208 -5.29 30.65 37.57
C LEU A 208 -5.20 31.98 38.33
N ARG A 209 -6.31 32.70 38.43
CA ARG A 209 -6.41 33.96 39.17
C ARG A 209 -6.26 33.73 40.67
N ALA A 210 -7.00 32.77 41.20
CA ALA A 210 -6.97 32.39 42.61
C ALA A 210 -7.51 30.97 42.81
N ILE A 211 -7.16 30.36 43.94
CA ILE A 211 -7.73 29.08 44.38
C ILE A 211 -8.20 29.26 45.83
N LYS A 212 -9.43 28.84 46.10
CA LYS A 212 -10.00 28.83 47.46
C LYS A 212 -10.48 27.43 47.82
N VAL A 213 -10.22 27.02 49.06
CA VAL A 213 -10.76 25.79 49.63
C VAL A 213 -11.74 26.16 50.75
N LEU A 214 -13.01 25.78 50.58
CA LEU A 214 -14.11 26.09 51.50
C LEU A 214 -14.64 24.80 52.13
N ALA A 215 -14.99 24.83 53.41
CA ALA A 215 -15.69 23.71 54.04
C ALA A 215 -17.15 23.65 53.59
N LEU A 216 -17.63 22.49 53.13
CA LEU A 216 -19.03 22.26 52.80
C LEU A 216 -19.78 21.84 54.08
N LYS A 217 -20.92 22.47 54.36
CA LYS A 217 -21.89 21.91 55.30
C LYS A 217 -22.71 20.83 54.60
N ASP A 218 -23.13 19.81 55.34
CA ASP A 218 -23.68 18.53 54.83
C ASP A 218 -24.88 18.62 53.85
N ASN A 219 -25.47 19.80 53.63
CA ASN A 219 -26.65 20.02 52.77
C ASN A 219 -26.41 20.85 51.49
N SER A 220 -25.17 21.05 51.02
CA SER A 220 -24.92 21.74 49.74
C SER A 220 -24.43 20.82 48.61
N THR A 221 -24.85 21.18 47.39
CA THR A 221 -24.78 20.44 46.11
C THR A 221 -23.48 19.67 45.86
N GLU A 222 -23.64 18.39 45.52
CA GLU A 222 -22.57 17.46 45.12
C GLU A 222 -22.13 17.61 43.65
N GLU A 223 -22.65 18.61 42.94
CA GLU A 223 -22.41 18.80 41.52
C GLU A 223 -21.25 19.78 41.25
N VAL A 224 -20.47 19.46 40.22
CA VAL A 224 -19.44 20.37 39.69
C VAL A 224 -20.15 21.55 39.05
N LEU A 225 -19.90 22.77 39.54
CA LEU A 225 -20.56 23.98 39.06
C LEU A 225 -19.57 24.86 38.30
N ALA A 226 -19.92 25.22 37.07
CA ALA A 226 -19.24 26.23 36.29
C ALA A 226 -20.09 27.50 36.23
N ASP A 227 -19.64 28.58 36.86
CA ASP A 227 -20.29 29.89 36.79
C ASP A 227 -19.53 30.79 35.81
N TYR A 228 -20.07 30.91 34.60
CA TYR A 228 -19.50 31.72 33.52
C TYR A 228 -19.52 33.23 33.81
N GLN A 229 -20.46 33.70 34.62
CA GLN A 229 -20.58 35.12 34.97
C GLN A 229 -19.54 35.50 36.03
N LYS A 230 -19.28 34.60 36.99
CA LYS A 230 -18.28 34.82 38.04
C LYS A 230 -16.87 34.34 37.68
N MET A 231 -16.72 33.67 36.53
CA MET A 231 -15.45 33.06 36.08
C MET A 231 -14.93 32.03 37.10
N VAL A 232 -15.85 31.20 37.61
CA VAL A 232 -15.58 30.25 38.69
C VAL A 232 -15.86 28.81 38.26
N PHE A 233 -14.93 27.92 38.60
CA PHE A 233 -15.11 26.48 38.52
C PHE A 233 -15.04 25.87 39.92
N SER A 234 -16.15 25.33 40.40
CA SER A 234 -16.29 24.77 41.75
C SER A 234 -16.35 23.26 41.70
N VAL A 235 -15.40 22.60 42.36
CA VAL A 235 -15.29 21.14 42.43
C VAL A 235 -15.50 20.67 43.86
N PRO A 236 -16.55 19.90 44.16
CA PRO A 236 -16.71 19.26 45.46
C PRO A 236 -15.74 18.08 45.60
N VAL A 237 -15.08 17.99 46.75
CA VAL A 237 -14.09 16.96 47.08
C VAL A 237 -14.46 16.34 48.42
N LYS A 238 -14.43 15.01 48.49
CA LYS A 238 -14.62 14.27 49.75
C LYS A 238 -13.26 14.10 50.42
N LEU A 239 -13.15 14.55 51.67
CA LEU A 239 -11.96 14.37 52.51
C LEU A 239 -12.16 13.16 53.44
N GLU A 240 -11.12 12.76 54.17
CA GLU A 240 -11.22 11.67 55.16
C GLU A 240 -12.21 12.01 56.28
N GLN A 241 -12.28 13.29 56.66
CA GLN A 241 -13.16 13.86 57.68
C GLN A 241 -13.85 15.12 57.11
N GLY A 242 -15.01 14.93 56.47
CA GLY A 242 -15.86 16.02 55.95
C GLY A 242 -15.82 16.20 54.43
N LYS A 243 -16.44 17.29 53.94
CA LYS A 243 -16.49 17.67 52.51
C LYS A 243 -15.88 19.06 52.30
N ALA A 244 -15.13 19.24 51.20
CA ALA A 244 -14.54 20.51 50.79
C ALA A 244 -15.06 20.94 49.41
N LEU A 245 -15.16 22.25 49.19
CA LEU A 245 -15.41 22.86 47.88
C LEU A 245 -14.12 23.56 47.46
N VAL A 246 -13.49 23.07 46.40
CA VAL A 246 -12.34 23.73 45.79
C VAL A 246 -12.85 24.62 44.68
N VAL A 247 -12.59 25.91 44.81
CA VAL A 247 -13.07 26.96 43.93
C VAL A 247 -11.87 27.53 43.17
N PHE A 248 -11.84 27.28 41.86
CA PHE A 248 -10.83 27.81 40.94
C PHE A 248 -11.38 29.05 40.24
N TYR A 249 -10.63 30.14 40.31
CA TYR A 249 -10.94 31.38 39.59
C TYR A 249 -10.07 31.44 38.33
N VAL A 250 -10.72 31.48 37.18
CA VAL A 250 -10.04 31.56 35.86
C VAL A 250 -9.89 33.01 35.41
N ASN A 251 -9.04 33.27 34.40
CA ASN A 251 -8.82 34.63 33.89
C ASN A 251 -9.80 35.00 32.78
N HIS A 252 -10.26 34.02 32.01
CA HIS A 252 -11.12 34.25 30.85
C HIS A 252 -12.27 33.24 30.79
N PRO A 253 -13.52 33.64 30.44
CA PRO A 253 -14.66 32.72 30.40
C PRO A 253 -14.51 31.60 29.36
N ALA A 254 -13.69 31.80 28.34
CA ALA A 254 -13.35 30.75 27.35
C ALA A 254 -12.61 29.56 27.98
N GLU A 255 -11.85 29.77 29.07
CA GLU A 255 -11.15 28.70 29.79
C GLU A 255 -12.17 27.75 30.45
N LEU A 256 -13.36 28.23 30.82
CA LEU A 256 -14.48 27.39 31.30
C LEU A 256 -15.23 26.66 30.17
N MET A 257 -14.84 26.83 28.91
CA MET A 257 -15.35 26.03 27.79
C MET A 257 -14.40 24.87 27.45
N ASP A 258 -13.17 24.87 27.96
CA ASP A 258 -12.19 23.82 27.72
C ASP A 258 -12.47 22.60 28.62
N GLU A 259 -13.01 21.55 28.01
CA GLU A 259 -13.29 20.28 28.68
C GLU A 259 -12.04 19.55 29.17
N SER A 260 -10.88 19.79 28.56
CA SER A 260 -9.61 19.20 29.02
C SER A 260 -9.14 19.86 30.31
N LEU A 261 -9.18 21.20 30.36
CA LEU A 261 -8.85 21.97 31.56
C LEU A 261 -9.75 21.60 32.73
N LYS A 262 -11.07 21.50 32.53
CA LYS A 262 -12.01 21.10 33.58
C LYS A 262 -11.68 19.73 34.18
N LYS A 263 -11.39 18.74 33.34
CA LYS A 263 -11.05 17.38 33.80
C LYS A 263 -9.76 17.39 34.62
N GLU A 264 -8.76 18.13 34.18
CA GLU A 264 -7.49 18.27 34.89
C GLU A 264 -7.68 18.99 36.24
N LEU A 265 -8.45 20.07 36.30
CA LEU A 265 -8.78 20.77 37.55
C LEU A 265 -9.59 19.90 38.52
N ILE A 266 -10.51 19.08 38.02
CA ILE A 266 -11.22 18.09 38.85
C ILE A 266 -10.24 17.08 39.46
N GLN A 267 -9.27 16.59 38.69
CA GLN A 267 -8.25 15.65 39.19
C GLN A 267 -7.36 16.32 40.25
N CYS A 268 -6.89 17.54 39.99
CA CYS A 268 -6.12 18.33 40.96
C CYS A 268 -6.89 18.57 42.26
N ALA A 269 -8.19 18.89 42.16
CA ALA A 269 -9.06 19.07 43.31
C ALA A 269 -9.20 17.77 44.10
N LYS A 270 -9.39 16.62 43.44
CA LYS A 270 -9.49 15.33 44.13
C LYS A 270 -8.21 14.93 44.85
N LEU A 271 -7.04 15.25 44.28
CA LEU A 271 -5.74 14.96 44.89
C LEU A 271 -5.46 15.77 46.17
N LEU A 272 -6.15 16.88 46.42
CA LEU A 272 -6.09 17.60 47.71
C LEU A 272 -6.49 16.74 48.91
N SER A 273 -7.32 15.70 48.70
CA SER A 273 -7.68 14.75 49.76
C SER A 273 -6.47 14.05 50.37
N LEU A 274 -5.33 14.00 49.67
CA LEU A 274 -4.08 13.42 50.18
C LEU A 274 -3.34 14.35 51.16
N TYR A 275 -3.68 15.65 51.18
CA TYR A 275 -3.02 16.64 52.03
C TYR A 275 -3.87 17.14 53.19
N ILE A 276 -5.19 17.09 53.07
CA ILE A 276 -6.13 17.62 54.07
C ILE A 276 -7.01 16.47 54.56
N ALA A 277 -6.78 16.03 55.80
CA ALA A 277 -7.58 14.98 56.42
C ALA A 277 -9.02 15.45 56.71
N GLY A 278 -9.20 16.70 57.16
CA GLY A 278 -10.51 17.30 57.42
C GLY A 278 -10.45 18.73 57.92
N PHE A 279 -11.61 19.32 58.20
CA PHE A 279 -11.72 20.64 58.82
C PHE A 279 -12.03 20.48 60.31
N GLU A 280 -11.23 21.07 61.20
CA GLU A 280 -11.54 21.09 62.64
C GLU A 280 -12.80 21.92 62.93
N ASP A 281 -13.67 21.39 63.80
CA ASP A 281 -15.06 21.84 64.04
C ASP A 281 -15.25 23.29 64.52
N ASN A 282 -14.21 24.11 64.69
CA ASN A 282 -14.33 25.45 65.27
C ASN A 282 -13.49 26.57 64.64
N LEU A 283 -12.95 26.42 63.43
CA LEU A 283 -12.19 27.51 62.79
C LEU A 283 -12.75 27.90 61.42
N SER A 284 -13.28 29.14 61.39
CA SER A 284 -13.49 30.06 60.26
C SER A 284 -13.77 29.46 58.88
N LYS A 285 -14.91 29.87 58.30
CA LYS A 285 -15.50 29.46 56.99
C LYS A 285 -14.59 29.53 55.74
N GLU A 286 -13.34 29.95 55.85
CA GLU A 286 -12.31 29.89 54.82
C GLU A 286 -11.00 29.44 55.51
N GLN A 287 -10.42 28.29 55.13
CA GLN A 287 -9.18 27.80 55.78
C GLN A 287 -7.93 27.95 54.91
N VAL A 288 -8.05 27.89 53.57
CA VAL A 288 -6.91 28.14 52.67
C VAL A 288 -7.35 29.02 51.51
N LYS A 289 -6.89 30.27 51.53
CA LYS A 289 -7.07 31.24 50.46
C LYS A 289 -5.71 31.55 49.84
N ILE A 290 -5.44 30.96 48.68
CA ILE A 290 -4.28 31.36 47.88
C ILE A 290 -4.75 32.44 46.92
N ALA A 291 -4.76 33.66 47.47
CA ALA A 291 -4.82 34.89 46.70
C ALA A 291 -3.41 35.45 46.61
N VAL A 292 -3.04 35.93 45.43
CA VAL A 292 -2.07 37.02 45.32
C VAL A 292 -2.88 38.19 44.81
#